data_AF-A0A8J7PYN1-F1
#
_entry.id   AF-A0A8J7PYN1-F1
#
_cell.length_a   1.000
_cell.length_b   1.000
_cell.length_c   1.000
_cell.angle_alpha   90.00
_cell.angle_beta   90.00
_cell.angle_gamma   90.00
#
_symmetry.space_group_name_H-M   'P 1'
#
loop_
_entity.id
_entity.type
_entity.pdbx_description
1 polymer ?
#
loop_
_entity_poly.entity_id
_entity_poly.type
_entity_poly.pdbx_seq_one_letter_code
_entity_poly.pdbx_strand_id
1 'polypeptide(L)'
;MTGKESAPIHDGKAHVRGHLDVSNARWKTAGDPNSPGGAVQFAFVTHTDGVTYTAMRNSAEPDGTVLVFTPTEWNAFVAGAKDGEFDEPW
;
A
#
# COMPACT_ATOMS: atom_id res chain seq x y z
N MET A 1 -34.37 -1.57 -12.80
CA MET A 1 -33.40 -0.93 -11.90
C MET A 1 -32.76 -2.03 -11.07
N THR A 2 -31.57 -2.47 -11.46
CA THR A 2 -30.82 -3.46 -10.68
C THR A 2 -29.95 -2.70 -9.70
N GLY A 3 -30.25 -2.80 -8.40
CA GLY A 3 -29.43 -2.21 -7.34
C GLY A 3 -28.04 -2.82 -7.39
N LYS A 4 -27.02 -1.95 -7.40
CA LYS A 4 -25.63 -2.38 -7.27
C LYS A 4 -25.47 -2.84 -5.83
N GLU A 5 -25.48 -4.16 -5.61
CA GLU A 5 -25.23 -4.77 -4.31
C GLU A 5 -23.80 -4.37 -3.91
N SER A 6 -23.70 -3.43 -2.96
CA SER A 6 -22.41 -3.02 -2.40
C SER A 6 -21.84 -4.21 -1.64
N ALA A 7 -20.75 -4.78 -2.16
CA ALA A 7 -20.00 -5.82 -1.47
C ALA A 7 -19.68 -5.36 -0.03
N PRO A 8 -19.79 -6.24 0.98
CA PRO A 8 -19.43 -5.89 2.35
C PRO A 8 -17.99 -5.41 2.39
N ILE A 9 -17.77 -4.20 2.92
CA ILE A 9 -16.43 -3.64 3.09
C ILE A 9 -15.78 -4.37 4.26
N HIS A 10 -15.04 -5.44 3.96
CA HIS A 10 -14.19 -6.11 4.94
C HIS A 10 -12.89 -5.32 5.10
N ASP A 11 -12.90 -4.35 6.02
CA ASP A 11 -11.69 -3.60 6.39
C ASP A 11 -10.80 -4.43 7.34
N GLY A 12 -10.13 -5.44 6.79
CA GLY A 12 -9.24 -6.35 7.52
C GLY A 12 -8.01 -5.69 8.16
N LYS A 13 -7.85 -4.37 8.01
CA LYS A 13 -6.77 -3.59 8.62
C LYS A 13 -7.24 -2.57 9.65
N ALA A 14 -8.52 -2.55 10.02
CA ALA A 14 -9.05 -1.55 10.94
C ALA A 14 -8.20 -1.39 12.22
N HIS A 15 -7.67 -2.49 12.76
CA HIS A 15 -6.84 -2.49 13.97
C HIS A 15 -5.38 -2.07 13.77
N VAL A 16 -4.85 -2.01 12.53
CA VAL A 16 -3.50 -1.48 12.23
C VAL A 16 -3.52 -0.09 11.61
N ARG A 17 -4.69 0.46 11.27
CA ARG A 17 -4.82 1.81 10.73
C ARG A 17 -4.16 2.82 11.69
N GLY A 18 -3.11 3.50 11.22
CA GLY A 18 -2.38 4.50 11.98
C GLY A 18 -1.42 3.95 13.05
N HIS A 19 -1.31 2.62 13.21
CA HIS A 19 -0.57 2.00 14.31
C HIS A 19 0.37 0.86 13.89
N LEU A 20 0.53 0.60 12.58
CA LEU A 20 1.55 -0.34 12.11
C LEU A 20 2.95 0.19 12.45
N ASP A 21 3.70 -0.53 13.30
CA ASP A 21 5.08 -0.19 13.60
C ASP A 21 5.98 -0.48 12.39
N VAL A 22 6.49 0.58 11.77
CA VAL A 22 7.39 0.52 10.61
C VAL A 22 8.84 0.88 10.96
N SER A 23 9.18 1.01 12.24
CA SER A 23 10.52 1.40 12.69
C SER A 23 11.63 0.47 12.19
N ASN A 24 11.32 -0.82 12.02
CA ASN A 24 12.23 -1.86 11.52
C ASN A 24 11.96 -2.26 10.06
N ALA A 25 11.12 -1.50 9.34
CA ALA A 25 10.77 -1.79 7.96
C ALA A 25 12.00 -1.74 7.05
N ARG A 26 12.18 -2.79 6.22
CA ARG A 26 13.21 -2.83 5.19
C ARG A 26 12.66 -2.26 3.89
N TRP A 27 12.79 -0.94 3.75
CA TRP A 27 12.28 -0.19 2.60
C TRP A 27 13.02 -0.54 1.31
N LYS A 28 12.25 -0.81 0.26
CA LYS A 28 12.71 -1.01 -1.11
C LYS A 28 12.26 0.17 -1.96
N THR A 29 13.16 0.75 -2.73
CA THR A 29 12.85 1.85 -3.65
C THR A 29 12.41 1.29 -5.00
N ALA A 30 11.31 1.83 -5.54
CA ALA A 30 10.83 1.60 -6.90
C ALA A 30 11.06 2.85 -7.75
N GLY A 31 11.54 2.67 -8.98
CA GLY A 31 11.85 3.79 -9.90
C GLY A 31 13.23 4.42 -9.65
N ASP A 32 13.43 5.64 -10.16
CA ASP A 32 14.66 6.40 -9.97
C ASP A 32 14.72 6.98 -8.54
N PRO A 33 15.71 6.59 -7.71
CA PRO A 33 15.86 7.12 -6.36
C PRO A 33 16.12 8.63 -6.31
N ASN A 34 16.55 9.25 -7.42
CA ASN A 34 16.83 10.68 -7.52
C ASN A 34 15.69 11.49 -8.15
N SER A 35 14.50 10.90 -8.30
CA SER A 35 13.32 11.61 -8.81
C SER A 35 13.07 12.90 -8.00
N PRO A 36 12.81 14.07 -8.64
CA PRO A 36 12.66 15.35 -7.97
C PRO A 36 11.58 15.40 -6.88
N GLY A 37 10.52 14.58 -7.00
CA GLY A 37 9.44 14.46 -6.01
C GLY A 37 9.65 13.35 -4.97
N GLY A 38 10.80 12.69 -5.00
CA GLY A 38 11.05 11.43 -4.31
C GLY A 38 10.58 10.22 -5.12
N ALA A 39 11.01 9.05 -4.65
CA ALA A 39 10.68 7.76 -5.22
C ALA A 39 9.66 7.04 -4.34
N VAL A 40 8.89 6.14 -4.95
CA VAL A 40 8.02 5.24 -4.20
C VAL A 40 8.89 4.25 -3.43
N GLN A 41 8.68 4.15 -2.12
CA GLN A 41 9.27 3.10 -1.30
C GLN A 41 8.18 2.20 -0.75
N PHE A 42 8.49 0.90 -0.65
CA PHE A 42 7.59 -0.08 -0.05
C PHE A 42 8.34 -1.08 0.85
N ALA A 43 7.64 -1.65 1.83
CA ALA A 43 8.18 -2.66 2.74
C ALA A 43 7.11 -3.69 3.12
N PHE A 44 7.56 -4.90 3.43
CA PHE A 44 6.72 -5.93 4.04
C PHE A 44 6.94 -5.90 5.56
N VAL A 45 5.86 -5.76 6.31
CA VAL A 45 5.89 -5.57 7.76
C VAL A 45 4.97 -6.58 8.41
N THR A 46 5.55 -7.53 9.15
CA THR A 46 4.79 -8.49 9.95
C THR A 46 4.37 -7.83 11.27
N HIS A 47 3.08 -7.73 11.49
CA HIS A 47 2.49 -7.18 12.71
C HIS A 47 2.34 -8.28 13.78
N THR A 48 2.01 -7.88 15.02
CA THR A 48 1.93 -8.79 16.18
C THR A 48 0.80 -9.82 16.10
N ASP A 49 -0.16 -9.61 15.20
CA ASP A 49 -1.23 -10.57 14.88
C ASP A 49 -0.76 -11.68 13.91
N GLY A 50 0.50 -11.62 13.46
CA GLY A 50 1.08 -12.57 12.51
C GLY A 50 0.79 -12.25 11.05
N VAL A 51 0.02 -11.20 10.74
CA VAL A 51 -0.27 -10.78 9.37
C VAL A 51 0.88 -9.93 8.84
N THR A 52 1.27 -10.17 7.59
CA THR A 52 2.26 -9.33 6.90
C THR A 52 1.54 -8.32 6.02
N TYR A 53 1.67 -7.05 6.37
CA TYR A 53 1.13 -5.93 5.62
C TYR A 53 2.17 -5.39 4.64
N THR A 54 1.70 -4.72 3.58
CA THR A 54 2.56 -3.93 2.71
C THR A 54 2.41 -2.45 3.08
N ALA A 55 3.51 -1.83 3.48
CA ALA A 55 3.60 -0.40 3.72
C ALA A 55 4.20 0.30 2.49
N MET A 56 3.70 1.49 2.14
CA MET A 56 4.19 2.31 1.03
C MET A 56 4.30 3.78 1.44
N ARG A 57 5.36 4.47 1.02
CA ARG A 57 5.61 5.89 1.33
C ARG A 57 6.36 6.61 0.20
N ASN A 58 6.42 7.94 0.28
CA ASN A 58 7.30 8.76 -0.53
C ASN A 58 8.69 8.87 0.13
N SER A 59 9.78 8.61 -0.60
CA SER A 59 11.15 8.75 -0.07
C SER A 59 11.53 10.18 0.29
N ALA A 60 10.89 11.19 -0.30
CA ALA A 60 11.11 12.60 0.05
C ALA A 60 10.48 12.97 1.41
N GLU A 61 9.53 12.17 1.89
CA GLU A 61 8.82 12.37 3.16
C GLU A 61 8.83 11.05 3.96
N PRO A 62 9.99 10.59 4.44
CA PRO A 62 10.12 9.28 5.10
C PRO A 62 9.29 9.16 6.38
N ASP A 63 9.04 10.28 7.06
CA ASP A 63 8.20 10.39 8.27
C ASP A 63 6.78 10.90 7.95
N GLY A 64 6.45 11.03 6.66
CA GLY A 64 5.14 11.44 6.17
C GLY A 64 4.12 10.31 6.21
N THR A 65 3.10 10.40 5.36
CA THR A 65 2.02 9.41 5.34
C THR A 65 2.52 8.07 4.82
N VAL A 66 2.24 7.00 5.57
CA VAL A 66 2.46 5.61 5.15
C VAL A 66 1.12 4.97 4.78
N LEU A 67 0.99 4.56 3.53
CA LEU A 67 -0.14 3.76 3.07
C LEU A 67 0.05 2.31 3.49
N VAL A 68 -0.98 1.69 4.04
CA VAL A 68 -0.94 0.29 4.52
C VAL A 68 -1.97 -0.54 3.78
N PHE A 69 -1.51 -1.64 3.21
CA PHE A 69 -2.33 -2.62 2.49
C PHE A 69 -2.32 -3.95 3.25
N THR A 70 -3.50 -4.54 3.41
CA THR A 70 -3.63 -5.98 3.73
C THR A 70 -3.05 -6.83 2.58
N PRO A 71 -2.75 -8.12 2.82
CA PRO A 71 -2.35 -9.03 1.74
C PRO A 71 -3.34 -9.03 0.56
N THR A 72 -4.65 -9.06 0.85
CA THR A 72 -5.69 -9.09 -0.18
C THR A 72 -5.74 -7.78 -0.97
N GLU A 73 -5.70 -6.63 -0.30
CA GLU A 73 -5.68 -5.32 -0.98
C GLU A 73 -4.42 -5.15 -1.83
N TRP A 74 -3.26 -5.61 -1.35
CA TRP A 74 -2.01 -5.55 -2.11
C TRP A 74 -2.08 -6.42 -3.37
N ASN A 75 -2.61 -7.63 -3.26
CA ASN A 75 -2.81 -8.50 -4.42
C ASN A 75 -3.77 -7.88 -5.44
N ALA A 76 -4.87 -7.28 -4.97
CA ALA A 76 -5.82 -6.58 -5.84
C ALA A 76 -5.18 -5.37 -6.52
N PHE A 77 -4.44 -4.54 -5.78
CA PHE A 77 -3.70 -3.39 -6.31
C PHE A 77 -2.71 -3.81 -7.41
N VAL A 78 -1.90 -4.85 -7.16
CA VAL A 78 -0.94 -5.36 -8.15
C VAL A 78 -1.63 -5.95 -9.37
N ALA A 79 -2.76 -6.64 -9.19
CA ALA A 79 -3.55 -7.18 -10.30
C ALA A 79 -4.09 -6.05 -11.19
N GLY A 80 -4.77 -5.06 -10.61
CA GLY A 80 -5.28 -3.91 -11.36
C GLY A 80 -4.16 -3.12 -12.08
N ALA A 81 -3.02 -2.95 -11.41
CA ALA A 81 -1.85 -2.30 -12.03
C ALA A 81 -1.30 -3.09 -13.23
N LYS A 82 -1.31 -4.42 -13.18
CA LYS A 82 -0.89 -5.27 -14.31
C LYS A 82 -1.90 -5.31 -15.43
N ASP A 83 -3.18 -5.15 -15.11
CA ASP A 83 -4.26 -5.07 -16.09
C ASP A 83 -4.34 -3.69 -16.76
N GLY A 84 -3.42 -2.78 -16.42
CA GLY A 84 -3.30 -1.46 -17.02
C GLY A 84 -4.34 -0.46 -16.52
N GLU A 85 -4.96 -0.70 -15.35
CA GLU A 85 -5.90 0.26 -14.74
C GLU A 85 -5.27 1.62 -14.45
N PHE A 86 -3.94 1.68 -14.39
CA PHE A 86 -3.15 2.91 -14.22
C PHE A 86 -2.33 3.26 -15.47
N ASP A 87 -2.64 2.75 -16.66
CA ASP A 87 -1.92 3.10 -17.89
C ASP A 87 -2.64 4.23 -18.66
N GLU A 88 -3.36 5.11 -17.96
CA GLU A 88 -4.08 6.21 -18.58
C GLU A 88 -3.10 7.24 -19.21
N PRO A 89 -3.47 7.87 -20.34
CA PRO A 89 -2.60 8.79 -21.05
C PRO A 89 -2.55 10.14 -20.31
N TRP A 90 -1.60 10.30 -19.39
CA TRP A 90 -1.26 11.58 -18.79
C TRP A 90 -0.10 12.29 -19.51
#